data_AF-A0A1Y4MUK5-F1
#
_entry.id   AF-A0A1Y4MUK5-F1
#
_cell.length_a   1.000
_cell.length_b   1.000
_cell.length_c   1.000
_cell.angle_alpha   90.00
_cell.angle_beta   90.00
_cell.angle_gamma   90.00
#
_symmetry.space_group_name_H-M   'P 1'
#
loop_
_entity.id
_entity.type
_entity.pdbx_description
1 polymer ?
#
loop_
_entity_poly.entity_id
_entity_poly.type
_entity_poly.pdbx_seq_one_letter_code
_entity_poly.pdbx_strand_id
1 'polypeptide(L)'
;MENTNVRQEEIRSRFFGELSLQLREMGVVSERKGANILCVYLDGEPVCDVHPTSNVFSCEGRKESEEANELQYETARIAHTVRAYLNELEAAPPLPAKGLDPEDGVRHEVA
;
A
#
# COMPACT_ATOMS: atom_id res chain seq x y z
N MET A 1 16.67 6.84 -19.65
CA MET A 1 15.75 7.60 -18.76
C MET A 1 14.51 6.79 -18.36
N GLU A 2 14.34 5.52 -18.76
CA GLU A 2 13.18 4.69 -18.39
C GLU A 2 13.22 4.11 -16.97
N ASN A 3 14.40 3.86 -16.39
CA ASN A 3 14.54 3.16 -15.09
C ASN A 3 13.90 3.89 -13.90
N THR A 4 13.85 5.22 -13.91
CA THR A 4 13.25 5.99 -12.81
C THR A 4 11.72 5.90 -12.81
N ASN A 5 11.09 5.85 -13.98
CA ASN A 5 9.62 5.78 -14.06
C ASN A 5 9.10 4.40 -13.60
N VAL A 6 9.79 3.33 -14.00
CA VAL A 6 9.47 1.96 -13.58
C VAL A 6 9.56 1.81 -12.05
N ARG A 7 10.65 2.29 -11.44
CA ARG A 7 10.82 2.23 -9.98
C ARG A 7 9.74 3.02 -9.24
N GLN A 8 9.35 4.19 -9.76
CA GLN A 8 8.29 5.00 -9.16
C GLN A 8 6.92 4.31 -9.24
N GLU A 9 6.59 3.65 -10.36
CA GLU A 9 5.36 2.85 -10.46
C GLU A 9 5.37 1.64 -9.53
N GLU A 10 6.52 0.99 -9.34
CA GLU A 10 6.62 -0.15 -8.43
C GLU A 10 6.38 0.26 -6.97
N ILE A 11 7.00 1.36 -6.52
CA ILE A 11 6.78 1.94 -5.18
C ILE A 11 5.31 2.34 -4.99
N ARG A 12 4.72 2.97 -6.00
CA ARG A 12 3.32 3.38 -6.00
C ARG A 12 2.37 2.18 -5.96
N SER A 13 2.67 1.13 -6.70
CA SER A 13 1.90 -0.12 -6.71
C SER A 13 1.95 -0.83 -5.37
N ARG A 14 3.12 -0.93 -4.76
CA ARG A 14 3.28 -1.50 -3.41
C ARG A 14 2.47 -0.71 -2.39
N PHE A 15 2.59 0.62 -2.39
CA PHE A 15 1.82 1.48 -1.49
C PHE A 15 0.32 1.26 -1.61
N PHE A 16 -0.24 1.30 -2.82
CA PHE A 16 -1.67 1.09 -3.00
C PHE A 16 -2.10 -0.34 -2.71
N GLY A 17 -1.28 -1.35 -3.02
CA GLY A 17 -1.57 -2.74 -2.69
C GLY A 17 -1.70 -2.98 -1.19
N GLU A 18 -0.73 -2.48 -0.41
CA GLU A 18 -0.75 -2.59 1.06
C GLU A 18 -1.89 -1.79 1.68
N LEU A 19 -2.16 -0.57 1.20
CA LEU A 19 -3.28 0.22 1.68
C LEU A 19 -4.62 -0.46 1.38
N SER A 20 -4.83 -0.94 0.15
CA SER A 20 -6.04 -1.69 -0.23
C SER A 20 -6.20 -2.98 0.57
N LEU A 21 -5.10 -3.65 0.94
CA LEU A 21 -5.14 -4.82 1.82
C LEU A 21 -5.69 -4.45 3.20
N GLN A 22 -5.13 -3.45 3.86
CA GLN A 22 -5.59 -3.04 5.20
C GLN A 22 -7.02 -2.51 5.20
N LEU A 23 -7.40 -1.73 4.19
CA LEU A 23 -8.78 -1.26 4.04
C LEU A 23 -9.75 -2.44 3.86
N ARG A 24 -9.38 -3.45 3.06
CA ARG A 24 -10.21 -4.64 2.87
C ARG A 24 -10.37 -5.46 4.16
N GLU A 25 -9.35 -5.55 5.00
CA GLU A 25 -9.45 -6.20 6.31
C GLU A 25 -10.45 -5.52 7.24
N MET A 26 -10.69 -4.22 7.05
CA MET A 26 -11.71 -3.44 7.74
C MET A 26 -13.09 -3.47 7.04
N GLY A 27 -13.24 -4.25 5.96
CA GLY A 27 -14.47 -4.29 5.17
C GLY A 27 -14.67 -3.07 4.25
N VAL A 28 -13.64 -2.24 4.06
CA VAL A 28 -13.69 -1.04 3.24
C VAL A 28 -13.29 -1.35 1.80
N VAL A 29 -14.06 -0.83 0.85
CA VAL A 29 -13.80 -0.99 -0.58
C VAL A 29 -12.88 0.13 -1.07
N SER A 30 -11.87 -0.23 -1.87
CA SER A 30 -10.98 0.73 -2.52
C SER A 30 -10.65 0.32 -3.96
N GLU A 31 -10.40 1.31 -4.82
CA GLU A 31 -10.14 1.12 -6.24
C GLU A 31 -9.11 2.13 -6.77
N ARG A 32 -8.21 1.71 -7.66
CA ARG A 32 -7.30 2.63 -8.34
C ARG A 32 -8.05 3.48 -9.38
N LYS A 33 -7.94 4.80 -9.28
CA LYS A 33 -8.38 5.77 -10.29
C LYS A 33 -7.17 6.35 -11.02
N GLY A 34 -6.87 5.78 -12.18
CA GLY A 34 -5.67 6.14 -12.95
C GLY A 34 -4.38 5.76 -12.21
N ALA A 35 -3.30 6.51 -12.47
CA ALA A 35 -1.98 6.15 -11.94
C ALA A 35 -1.76 6.59 -10.48
N ASN A 36 -2.33 7.72 -10.07
CA ASN A 36 -1.92 8.44 -8.85
C ASN A 36 -2.99 8.54 -7.78
N ILE A 37 -4.09 7.79 -7.90
CA ILE A 37 -5.18 7.89 -6.94
C ILE A 37 -5.68 6.49 -6.61
N LEU A 38 -5.87 6.24 -5.32
CA LEU A 38 -6.71 5.16 -4.80
C LEU A 38 -7.95 5.80 -4.19
N CYS A 39 -9.11 5.52 -4.76
CA CYS A 39 -10.38 5.99 -4.23
C CYS A 39 -10.94 5.00 -3.21
N VAL A 40 -11.50 5.51 -2.13
CA VAL A 40 -12.11 4.74 -1.04
C VAL A 40 -13.62 4.97 -1.02
N TYR A 41 -14.38 3.89 -0.85
CA TYR A 41 -15.84 3.91 -0.93
C TYR A 41 -16.47 3.44 0.38
N LEU A 42 -17.60 4.06 0.71
CA LEU A 42 -18.52 3.63 1.76
C LEU A 42 -19.88 3.35 1.10
N ASP A 43 -20.38 2.12 1.20
CA ASP A 43 -21.66 1.71 0.61
C ASP A 43 -21.82 2.05 -0.88
N GLY A 44 -20.70 2.01 -1.63
CA GLY A 44 -20.66 2.33 -3.07
C GLY A 44 -20.50 3.82 -3.39
N GLU A 45 -20.52 4.71 -2.40
CA GLU A 45 -20.31 6.15 -2.57
C GLU A 45 -18.83 6.51 -2.34
N PRO A 46 -18.22 7.35 -3.19
CA PRO A 46 -16.83 7.77 -3.03
C PRO A 46 -16.69 8.73 -1.83
N VAL A 47 -15.75 8.42 -0.93
CA VAL A 47 -15.52 9.18 0.31
C VAL A 47 -14.26 10.04 0.22
N CYS A 48 -13.14 9.43 -0.19
CA CYS A 48 -11.88 10.13 -0.31
C CYS A 48 -10.93 9.47 -1.33
N ASP A 49 -10.01 10.29 -1.82
CA ASP A 49 -8.95 9.93 -2.75
C ASP A 49 -7.61 9.99 -2.02
N VAL A 50 -6.82 8.92 -2.17
CA VAL A 50 -5.50 8.78 -1.56
C VAL A 50 -4.41 8.90 -2.63
N HIS A 51 -3.50 9.84 -2.43
CA HIS A 51 -2.32 10.04 -3.27
C HIS A 51 -1.15 9.14 -2.80
N PRO A 52 -0.19 8.76 -3.67
CA PRO A 52 0.96 7.94 -3.27
C PRO A 52 1.75 8.56 -2.11
N THR A 53 1.75 9.88 -1.96
CA THR A 53 2.41 10.57 -0.83
C THR A 53 1.65 10.43 0.50
N SER A 54 0.69 9.50 0.60
CA SER A 54 -0.25 9.31 1.71
C SER A 54 -1.18 10.48 2.00
N ASN A 55 -1.21 11.51 1.15
CA ASN A 55 -2.16 12.61 1.30
C ASN A 55 -3.56 12.13 0.93
N VAL A 56 -4.55 12.49 1.74
CA VAL A 56 -5.95 12.12 1.56
C VAL A 56 -6.78 13.36 1.29
N PHE A 57 -7.62 13.31 0.26
CA PHE A 57 -8.49 14.40 -0.17
C PHE A 57 -9.94 13.94 -0.20
N SER A 58 -10.87 14.79 0.21
CA SER A 58 -12.31 14.50 0.11
C SER A 58 -12.72 14.44 -1.36
N CYS A 59 -13.55 13.47 -1.74
CA CYS A 59 -14.13 13.45 -3.08
C CYS A 59 -15.15 14.58 -3.24
N GLU A 60 -15.19 15.21 -4.43
CA GLU A 60 -16.21 16.21 -4.75
C GLU A 60 -17.62 15.59 -4.73
N GLY A 61 -18.58 16.30 -4.14
CA GLY A 61 -19.98 15.85 -4.08
C GLY A 61 -20.25 14.71 -3.10
N ARG A 62 -19.27 14.31 -2.28
CA ARG A 62 -19.48 13.32 -1.21
C ARG A 62 -20.55 13.79 -0.24
N LYS A 63 -21.27 12.84 0.37
CA LYS A 63 -22.17 13.13 1.50
C LYS A 63 -21.33 13.43 2.74
N GLU A 64 -21.68 14.50 3.45
CA GLU A 64 -21.12 14.79 4.76
C GLU A 64 -21.87 13.98 5.83
N SER A 65 -21.41 12.75 6.06
CA SER A 65 -21.83 11.93 7.20
C SER A 65 -20.69 11.75 8.19
N GLU A 66 -21.03 11.47 9.45
CA GLU A 66 -20.05 11.13 10.49
C GLU A 66 -19.22 9.91 10.08
N GLU A 67 -19.88 8.85 9.59
CA GLU A 67 -19.23 7.64 9.08
C GLU A 67 -18.25 7.92 7.93
N ALA A 68 -18.60 8.80 7.00
CA ALA A 68 -17.71 9.17 5.89
C ALA A 68 -16.49 9.98 6.39
N ASN A 69 -16.67 10.84 7.38
CA ASN A 69 -15.59 11.61 7.99
C ASN A 69 -14.66 10.72 8.81
N GLU A 70 -15.20 9.79 9.59
CA GLU A 70 -14.45 8.77 10.32
C GLU A 70 -13.65 7.89 9.37
N LEU A 71 -14.30 7.39 8.30
CA LEU A 71 -13.61 6.58 7.30
C LEU A 71 -12.46 7.33 6.63
N GLN A 72 -12.65 8.62 6.30
CA GLN A 72 -11.58 9.43 5.76
C GLN A 72 -10.42 9.58 6.75
N TYR A 73 -10.72 9.82 8.03
CA TYR A 73 -9.71 9.96 9.08
C TYR A 73 -8.92 8.66 9.28
N GLU A 74 -9.60 7.51 9.37
CA GLU A 74 -8.95 6.20 9.47
C GLU A 74 -8.13 5.88 8.22
N THR A 75 -8.65 6.19 7.03
CA THR A 75 -7.91 6.02 5.77
C THR A 75 -6.62 6.83 5.79
N ALA A 76 -6.64 8.08 6.25
CA ALA A 76 -5.45 8.91 6.37
C ALA A 76 -4.43 8.33 7.37
N ARG A 77 -4.91 7.86 8.53
CA ARG A 77 -4.05 7.20 9.53
C ARG A 77 -3.37 5.96 8.96
N ILE A 78 -4.12 5.09 8.28
CA ILE A 78 -3.59 3.86 7.68
C ILE A 78 -2.62 4.20 6.56
N ALA A 79 -2.96 5.13 5.68
CA ALA A 79 -2.10 5.57 4.59
C ALA A 79 -0.75 6.09 5.10
N HIS A 80 -0.74 6.87 6.19
CA HIS A 80 0.50 7.32 6.82
C HIS A 80 1.32 6.16 7.40
N THR A 81 0.68 5.21 8.08
CA THR A 81 1.35 4.02 8.62
C THR A 81 1.97 3.16 7.51
N VAL A 82 1.23 2.87 6.45
CA VAL A 82 1.72 2.10 5.29
C VAL A 82 2.88 2.81 4.61
N ARG A 83 2.80 4.14 4.43
CA ARG A 83 3.90 4.92 3.86
C ARG A 83 5.14 4.89 4.75
N ALA A 84 4.98 5.03 6.07
CA ALA A 84 6.09 4.93 7.01
C ALA A 84 6.76 3.54 6.95
N TYR A 85 5.97 2.46 7.00
CA TYR A 85 6.44 1.09 6.87
C TYR A 85 7.23 0.85 5.57
N LEU A 86 6.70 1.29 4.42
CA LEU A 86 7.39 1.13 3.15
C LEU A 86 8.68 1.98 3.08
N ASN A 87 8.69 3.17 3.66
CA ASN A 87 9.90 3.99 3.73
C ASN A 87 10.98 3.29 4.56
N GLU A 88 10.63 2.65 5.67
CA GLU A 88 11.56 1.86 6.48
C GLU A 88 12.09 0.65 5.71
N LEU A 89 11.24 -0.08 4.99
CA LEU A 89 11.65 -1.19 4.14
C LEU A 89 12.59 -0.76 3.02
N GLU A 90 12.34 0.40 2.39
CA GLU A 90 13.20 0.95 1.33
C GLU A 90 14.55 1.44 1.86
N ALA A 91 14.58 1.92 3.11
CA ALA A 91 15.79 2.39 3.78
C ALA A 91 16.60 1.24 4.43
N ALA A 92 16.00 0.07 4.60
CA ALA A 92 16.64 -1.07 5.24
C ALA A 92 17.88 -1.54 4.46
N PRO A 93 19.02 -1.80 5.14
CA PRO A 93 20.19 -2.36 4.47
C PRO A 93 19.87 -3.77 3.96
N PRO A 94 20.47 -4.19 2.82
CA PRO A 94 20.36 -5.56 2.35
C PRO A 94 20.79 -6.54 3.44
N LEU A 95 19.96 -7.55 3.71
CA LEU A 95 20.32 -8.58 4.69
C LEU A 95 21.58 -9.31 4.20
N PRO A 96 22.63 -9.43 5.03
CA PRO A 96 23.81 -10.19 4.65
C PRO A 96 23.43 -11.66 4.50
N ALA A 97 23.61 -12.22 3.30
CA ALA A 97 23.37 -13.63 2.98
C ALA A 97 24.39 -14.60 3.64
N LYS A 98 24.95 -14.23 4.80
CA LYS A 98 26.00 -14.99 5.47
C LYS A 98 25.36 -16.22 6.14
N GLY A 99 25.39 -17.35 5.43
CA GLY A 99 24.82 -18.63 5.86
C GLY A 99 24.02 -19.38 4.79
N LEU A 100 23.82 -18.83 3.60
CA LEU A 100 23.31 -19.59 2.46
C LEU A 100 24.49 -20.25 1.75
N ASP A 101 24.98 -21.35 2.34
CA ASP A 101 25.97 -22.19 1.68
C ASP A 101 25.26 -22.91 0.50
N PRO A 102 25.75 -22.82 -0.75
CA PRO A 102 25.20 -23.61 -1.85
C PRO A 102 25.25 -25.13 -1.62
N GLU A 103 25.94 -25.60 -0.58
CA GLU A 103 26.08 -27.02 -0.24
C GLU A 103 24.97 -27.60 0.66
N ASP A 104 23.96 -26.82 1.07
CA ASP A 104 22.73 -27.35 1.73
C ASP A 104 21.80 -28.10 0.75
N GLY A 105 22.39 -28.72 -0.28
CA GLY A 105 21.75 -29.77 -1.05
C GLY A 105 21.46 -30.94 -0.12
N VAL A 106 20.18 -31.26 0.05
CA VAL A 106 19.69 -32.44 0.75
C VAL A 106 20.52 -33.65 0.33
N ARG A 107 21.40 -34.12 1.23
CA ARG A 107 22.10 -35.40 1.06
C ARG A 107 21.01 -36.47 0.99
N HIS A 108 20.75 -36.99 -0.20
CA HIS A 108 20.06 -38.25 -0.34
C HIS A 108 20.98 -39.31 0.25
N GLU A 109 20.66 -39.78 1.46
CA GLU A 109 21.18 -41.04 1.95
C GLU A 109 20.67 -42.15 1.03
N VAL A 110 21.58 -42.68 0.21
CA VAL A 110 21.37 -43.94 -0.51
C VAL A 110 21.96 -45.07 0.33
N ALA A 111 21.05 -45.88 0.88
CA ALA A 111 21.12 -47.26 1.37
C ALA A 111 22.40 -47.75 2.06
#